data_AF-A0A368EVH1-F1
#
_entry.id   AF-A0A368EVH1-F1
#
_cell.length_a   1.000
_cell.length_b   1.000
_cell.length_c   1.000
_cell.angle_alpha   90.00
_cell.angle_beta   90.00
_cell.angle_gamma   90.00
#
_symmetry.space_group_name_H-M   'P 1'
#
loop_
_entity.id
_entity.type
_entity.pdbx_description
1 polymer ?
#
loop_
_entity_poly.entity_id
_entity_poly.type
_entity_poly.pdbx_seq_one_letter_code
_entity_poly.pdbx_strand_id
1 'polypeptide(L)'
;MNLYSKEFQSEVDGTGSIVAYSTFYDSARDIVHTKENFDVVLAELSERGDVIVGQGRNGEQILKFRDTTSTGPVTFTETDASVHDIRRAMSKVEKEISVLEKKIAKLDVDCRASLRSGDKTRAANLLRQKKRAQKDISDKDGQYQRLLTMLQQLGSTKAVT
;
A
#
# COMPACT_ATOMS: atom_id res chain seq x y z
N MET A 1 19.13 -5.88 -5.25
CA MET A 1 18.48 -6.25 -3.98
C MET A 1 17.88 -5.00 -3.37
N ASN A 2 16.55 -4.90 -3.37
CA ASN A 2 15.83 -3.77 -2.76
C ASN A 2 14.55 -4.28 -2.04
N LEU A 3 14.60 -5.51 -1.53
CA LEU A 3 13.53 -6.12 -0.73
C LEU A 3 13.54 -5.54 0.70
N TYR A 4 14.73 -5.27 1.25
CA TYR A 4 14.94 -4.75 2.60
C TYR A 4 14.40 -3.34 2.88
N SER A 5 14.13 -2.53 1.85
CA SER A 5 13.65 -1.15 2.04
C SER A 5 12.12 -1.04 2.09
N LYS A 6 11.38 -2.08 1.68
CA LYS A 6 9.91 -2.12 1.81
C LYS A 6 9.44 -2.70 3.13
N GLU A 7 10.20 -3.62 3.73
CA GLU A 7 9.84 -4.22 5.03
C GLU A 7 9.94 -3.22 6.20
N PHE A 8 10.73 -2.16 6.07
CA PHE A 8 10.83 -1.10 7.08
C PHE A 8 9.63 -0.15 7.14
N GLN A 9 8.71 -0.17 6.15
CA GLN A 9 7.41 0.49 6.32
C GLN A 9 6.47 -0.32 7.24
N SER A 10 6.81 -1.58 7.51
CA SER A 10 6.00 -2.53 8.27
C SER A 10 6.27 -2.49 9.79
N GLU A 11 7.44 -2.00 10.19
CA GLU A 11 7.81 -1.81 11.62
C GLU A 11 7.19 -0.54 12.22
N VAL A 12 6.86 0.46 11.40
CA VAL A 12 6.39 1.77 11.88
C VAL A 12 4.99 1.71 12.50
N ASP A 13 4.21 0.66 12.24
CA ASP A 13 2.85 0.48 12.76
C ASP A 13 2.62 -0.81 13.56
N GLY A 14 3.64 -1.68 13.71
CA GLY A 14 3.51 -2.96 14.42
C GLY A 14 2.57 -3.98 13.76
N THR A 15 2.19 -3.79 12.50
CA THR A 15 1.25 -4.65 11.76
C THR A 15 1.84 -5.25 10.49
N GLY A 16 3.17 -5.19 10.32
CA GLY A 16 3.90 -5.74 9.18
C GLY A 16 3.70 -7.23 8.88
N SER A 17 3.07 -7.97 9.78
CA SER A 17 2.71 -9.37 9.60
C SER A 17 1.53 -9.62 8.65
N ILE A 18 0.84 -8.59 8.15
CA ILE A 18 -0.39 -8.74 7.34
C ILE A 18 -0.12 -8.38 5.87
N VAL A 19 -0.38 -9.33 4.95
CA VAL A 19 -0.14 -9.18 3.51
C VAL A 19 -1.20 -9.90 2.68
N ALA A 20 -1.53 -9.39 1.48
CA ALA A 20 -2.38 -10.10 0.53
C ALA A 20 -1.69 -11.39 0.06
N TYR A 21 -2.45 -12.48 -0.05
CA TYR A 21 -1.95 -13.76 -0.59
C TYR A 21 -1.28 -13.57 -1.96
N SER A 22 -1.93 -12.85 -2.88
CA SER A 22 -1.44 -12.65 -4.24
C SER A 22 -0.13 -11.86 -4.28
N THR A 23 -0.03 -10.81 -3.47
CA THR A 23 1.19 -10.01 -3.34
C THR A 23 2.34 -10.85 -2.78
N PHE A 24 2.07 -11.66 -1.75
CA PHE A 24 3.11 -12.53 -1.17
C PHE A 24 3.55 -13.62 -2.15
N TYR A 25 2.60 -14.27 -2.83
CA TYR A 25 2.89 -15.24 -3.89
C TYR A 25 3.78 -14.64 -4.98
N ASP A 26 3.42 -13.47 -5.49
CA ASP A 26 4.19 -12.80 -6.54
C ASP A 26 5.61 -12.43 -6.05
N SER A 27 5.77 -12.06 -4.78
CA SER A 27 7.09 -11.79 -4.18
C SER A 27 7.93 -13.03 -3.93
N ALA A 28 7.28 -14.19 -3.72
CA ALA A 28 7.92 -15.46 -3.41
C ALA A 28 8.25 -16.30 -4.66
N ARG A 29 7.89 -15.84 -5.87
CA ARG A 29 8.05 -16.61 -7.13
C ARG A 29 9.48 -17.09 -7.41
N ASP A 30 10.48 -16.35 -6.94
CA ASP A 30 11.89 -16.70 -7.12
C ASP A 30 12.30 -17.91 -6.25
N ILE A 31 11.54 -18.18 -5.19
CA ILE A 31 11.76 -19.29 -4.25
C ILE A 31 10.77 -20.43 -4.55
N VAL A 32 9.52 -20.09 -4.83
CA VAL A 32 8.43 -21.04 -5.04
C VAL A 32 7.82 -20.80 -6.42
N HIS A 33 8.21 -21.64 -7.37
CA HIS A 33 7.93 -21.41 -8.80
C HIS A 33 6.49 -21.72 -9.24
N THR A 34 5.75 -22.50 -8.44
CA THR A 34 4.36 -22.88 -8.76
C THR A 34 3.44 -22.53 -7.62
N LYS A 35 2.16 -22.32 -7.95
CA LYS A 35 1.14 -22.01 -6.95
C LYS A 35 0.94 -23.19 -6.01
N GLU A 36 0.96 -24.41 -6.53
CA GLU A 36 0.78 -25.64 -5.76
C GLU A 36 1.87 -25.78 -4.70
N ASN A 37 3.14 -25.52 -5.05
CA ASN A 37 4.23 -25.57 -4.09
C ASN A 37 4.08 -24.46 -3.04
N PHE A 38 3.59 -23.29 -3.43
CA PHE A 38 3.35 -22.19 -2.50
C PHE A 38 2.23 -22.51 -1.51
N ASP A 39 1.15 -23.12 -1.99
CA ASP A 39 0.04 -23.58 -1.15
C ASP A 39 0.50 -24.67 -0.16
N VAL A 40 1.37 -25.60 -0.57
CA VAL A 40 1.96 -26.62 0.32
C VAL A 40 2.82 -25.97 1.41
N VAL A 41 3.67 -25.00 1.04
CA VAL A 41 4.50 -24.27 2.01
C VAL A 41 3.63 -23.49 2.99
N LEU A 42 2.58 -22.83 2.51
CA LEU A 42 1.64 -22.12 3.38
C LEU A 42 0.87 -23.08 4.31
N ALA A 43 0.49 -24.26 3.84
CA ALA A 43 -0.17 -25.27 4.66
C ALA A 43 0.75 -25.73 5.81
N GLU A 44 2.02 -26.04 5.52
CA GLU A 44 3.02 -26.41 6.53
C GLU A 44 3.24 -25.28 7.55
N LEU A 45 3.39 -24.03 7.10
CA LEU A 45 3.51 -22.88 7.99
C LEU A 45 2.25 -22.66 8.84
N SER A 46 1.08 -22.98 8.31
CA SER A 46 -0.18 -22.85 9.03
C SER A 46 -0.33 -23.94 10.10
N GLU A 47 0.07 -25.17 9.79
CA GLU A 47 0.10 -26.28 10.75
C GLU A 47 1.04 -26.00 11.94
N ARG A 48 2.17 -25.35 11.68
CA ARG A 48 3.09 -24.87 12.73
C ARG A 48 2.57 -23.68 13.54
N GLY A 49 1.48 -23.06 13.09
CA GLY A 49 0.94 -21.84 13.68
C GLY A 49 1.75 -20.57 13.38
N ASP A 50 2.61 -20.60 12.35
CA ASP A 50 3.42 -19.47 11.89
C ASP A 50 2.64 -18.50 11.00
N VAL A 51 1.62 -19.00 10.31
CA VAL A 51 0.76 -18.19 9.44
C VAL A 51 -0.70 -18.62 9.56
N ILE A 52 -1.62 -17.67 9.40
CA ILE A 52 -3.04 -17.96 9.23
C ILE A 52 -3.56 -17.24 7.99
N VAL A 53 -4.42 -17.94 7.25
CA VAL A 53 -5.10 -17.37 6.08
C VAL A 53 -6.47 -16.87 6.51
N GLY A 54 -6.62 -15.55 6.55
CA GLY A 54 -7.91 -14.88 6.71
C GLY A 54 -8.54 -14.53 5.37
N GLN A 55 -9.77 -14.03 5.44
CA GLN A 55 -10.47 -13.44 4.30
C GLN A 55 -10.78 -11.97 4.57
N GLY A 56 -10.49 -11.13 3.59
CA GLY A 56 -10.93 -9.74 3.58
C GLY A 56 -12.41 -9.63 3.23
N ARG A 57 -12.97 -8.43 3.38
CA ARG A 57 -14.41 -8.16 3.16
C ARG A 57 -14.87 -8.44 1.72
N ASN A 58 -13.95 -8.48 0.76
CA ASN A 58 -14.22 -8.75 -0.64
C ASN A 58 -13.95 -10.21 -1.05
N GLY A 59 -13.68 -11.10 -0.10
CA GLY A 59 -13.31 -12.50 -0.36
C GLY A 59 -11.85 -12.71 -0.76
N GLU A 60 -11.02 -11.66 -0.73
CA GLU A 60 -9.58 -11.82 -0.98
C GLU A 60 -8.89 -12.52 0.19
N GLN A 61 -7.93 -13.39 -0.11
CA GLN A 61 -7.16 -14.08 0.92
C GLN A 61 -6.05 -13.17 1.48
N ILE A 62 -5.98 -13.10 2.80
CA ILE A 62 -5.03 -12.29 3.54
C ILE A 62 -4.21 -13.22 4.42
N LEU A 63 -2.89 -13.10 4.35
CA LEU A 63 -1.97 -13.84 5.20
C LEU A 63 -1.63 -12.97 6.41
N LYS A 64 -1.70 -13.56 7.60
CA LYS A 64 -1.16 -12.98 8.82
C LYS A 64 -0.08 -13.90 9.39
N PHE A 65 1.13 -13.38 9.47
CA PHE A 65 2.26 -14.08 10.08
C PHE A 65 2.29 -13.86 11.59
N ARG A 66 2.82 -14.85 12.30
CA ARG A 66 3.06 -14.75 13.73
C ARG A 66 4.12 -13.69 14.01
N ASP A 67 3.88 -12.85 15.01
CA ASP A 67 4.90 -11.95 15.52
C ASP A 67 5.84 -12.70 16.47
N THR A 68 7.12 -12.36 16.42
CA THR A 68 8.19 -12.89 17.27
C THR A 68 7.93 -12.72 18.77
N THR A 69 7.07 -11.78 19.14
CA THR A 69 6.69 -11.49 20.54
C THR A 69 5.52 -12.33 21.05
N SER A 70 4.74 -12.95 20.14
CA SER A 70 3.50 -13.64 20.47
C SER A 70 3.72 -15.12 20.80
N THR A 71 3.11 -15.60 21.89
CA THR A 71 3.15 -17.01 22.29
C THR A 71 1.90 -17.74 21.77
N GLY A 72 2.12 -18.84 21.05
CA GLY A 72 1.05 -19.69 20.49
C GLY A 72 0.77 -19.47 19.00
N PRO A 73 -0.24 -20.17 18.44
CA PRO A 73 -0.62 -20.04 17.03
C PRO A 73 -1.19 -18.66 16.72
N VAL A 74 -0.84 -18.12 15.54
CA VAL A 74 -1.40 -16.85 15.08
C VAL A 74 -2.89 -16.96 14.77
N THR A 75 -3.67 -15.97 15.21
CA THR A 75 -5.12 -15.88 14.96
C THR A 75 -5.44 -14.69 14.05
N PHE A 76 -6.50 -14.82 13.25
CA PHE A 76 -6.97 -13.76 12.35
C PHE A 76 -8.20 -13.06 12.92
N THR A 77 -8.17 -11.74 12.97
CA THR A 77 -9.24 -10.90 13.54
C THR A 77 -9.79 -9.91 12.52
N GLU A 78 -10.96 -9.33 12.79
CA GLU A 78 -11.52 -8.25 11.93
C GLU A 78 -10.59 -7.03 11.85
N THR A 79 -9.87 -6.73 12.93
CA THR A 79 -8.85 -5.69 12.95
C THR A 79 -7.77 -5.94 11.90
N ASP A 80 -7.38 -7.20 11.68
CA ASP A 80 -6.35 -7.55 10.70
C ASP A 80 -6.86 -7.35 9.25
N ALA A 81 -8.13 -7.70 8.99
CA ALA A 81 -8.77 -7.38 7.71
C ALA A 81 -8.85 -5.86 7.47
N SER A 82 -9.16 -5.08 8.51
CA SER A 82 -9.22 -3.62 8.43
C SER A 82 -7.86 -2.99 8.15
N VAL A 83 -6.78 -3.50 8.76
CA VAL A 83 -5.39 -3.08 8.47
C VAL A 83 -5.06 -3.32 6.99
N HIS A 84 -5.39 -4.49 6.47
CA HIS A 84 -5.17 -4.81 5.06
C HIS A 84 -5.91 -3.83 4.13
N ASP A 85 -7.20 -3.58 4.40
CA ASP A 85 -8.02 -2.66 3.60
C ASP A 85 -7.47 -1.23 3.60
N ILE A 86 -7.04 -0.72 4.77
CA ILE A 86 -6.44 0.61 4.90
C ILE A 86 -5.14 0.69 4.09
N ARG A 87 -4.23 -0.28 4.22
CA ARG A 87 -2.97 -0.32 3.46
C ARG A 87 -3.23 -0.35 1.95
N ARG A 88 -4.20 -1.14 1.51
CA ARG A 88 -4.62 -1.20 0.10
C ARG A 88 -5.14 0.17 -0.38
N ALA A 89 -5.94 0.85 0.42
CA ALA A 89 -6.42 2.19 0.11
C ALA A 89 -5.27 3.21 0.03
N MET A 90 -4.31 3.14 0.96
CA MET A 90 -3.10 3.98 0.96
C MET A 90 -2.29 3.79 -0.32
N SER A 91 -1.99 2.55 -0.71
CA SER A 91 -1.26 2.26 -1.95
C SER A 91 -1.99 2.74 -3.22
N LYS A 92 -3.33 2.76 -3.20
CA LYS A 92 -4.11 3.35 -4.30
C LYS A 92 -3.92 4.87 -4.35
N VAL A 93 -4.00 5.54 -3.21
CA VAL A 93 -3.79 7.00 -3.12
C VAL A 93 -2.39 7.39 -3.56
N GLU A 94 -1.35 6.66 -3.15
CA GLU A 94 0.04 6.89 -3.60
C GLU A 94 0.19 6.76 -5.11
N LYS A 95 -0.43 5.75 -5.73
CA LYS A 95 -0.43 5.59 -7.19
C LYS A 95 -1.12 6.77 -7.88
N GLU A 96 -2.27 7.23 -7.35
CA GLU A 96 -2.98 8.40 -7.88
C GLU A 96 -2.12 9.68 -7.77
N ILE A 97 -1.44 9.90 -6.64
CA ILE A 97 -0.49 11.01 -6.44
C ILE A 97 0.62 10.93 -7.50
N SER A 98 1.27 9.78 -7.65
CA SER A 98 2.36 9.60 -8.62
C SER A 98 1.93 9.89 -10.07
N VAL A 99 0.70 9.52 -10.44
CA VAL A 99 0.13 9.85 -11.75
C VAL A 99 -0.07 11.36 -11.92
N LEU A 100 -0.58 12.04 -10.88
CA LEU A 100 -0.76 13.50 -10.88
C LEU A 100 0.58 14.26 -10.93
N GLU A 101 1.61 13.78 -10.24
CA GLU A 101 2.96 14.36 -10.29
C GLU A 101 3.54 14.30 -11.70
N LYS A 102 3.43 13.13 -12.35
CA LYS A 102 3.85 12.98 -13.77
C LYS A 102 3.06 13.91 -14.69
N LYS A 103 1.76 14.07 -14.44
CA LYS A 103 0.91 15.01 -15.19
C LYS A 103 1.36 16.46 -14.99
N ILE A 104 1.68 16.87 -13.77
CA ILE A 104 2.21 18.20 -13.47
C ILE A 104 3.53 18.46 -14.19
N ALA A 105 4.44 17.48 -14.16
CA ALA A 105 5.73 17.60 -14.85
C ALA A 105 5.52 17.81 -16.36
N LYS A 106 4.62 17.04 -16.99
CA LYS A 106 4.27 17.21 -18.41
C LYS A 106 3.65 18.59 -18.69
N LEU A 107 2.69 19.02 -17.87
CA LEU A 107 2.05 20.33 -18.01
C LEU A 107 3.07 21.48 -17.90
N ASP A 108 4.09 21.34 -17.06
CA ASP A 108 5.17 22.33 -16.93
C ASP A 108 6.01 22.44 -18.21
N VAL A 109 6.40 21.29 -18.78
CA VAL A 109 7.14 21.24 -20.05
C VAL A 109 6.32 21.85 -21.19
N ASP A 110 5.06 21.46 -21.32
CA ASP A 110 4.15 21.94 -22.37
C ASP A 110 3.89 23.46 -22.22
N CYS A 111 3.80 23.95 -20.97
CA CYS A 111 3.62 25.37 -20.70
C CYS A 111 4.84 26.18 -21.14
N ARG A 112 6.06 25.73 -20.80
CA ARG A 112 7.30 26.38 -21.23
C ARG A 112 7.43 26.37 -22.76
N ALA A 113 7.05 25.27 -23.41
CA ALA A 113 7.04 25.18 -24.87
C ALA A 113 6.07 26.19 -25.50
N SER A 114 4.85 26.31 -24.94
CA SER A 114 3.83 27.27 -25.42
C SER A 114 4.27 28.72 -25.22
N LEU A 115 4.96 29.03 -24.12
CA LEU A 115 5.55 30.37 -23.90
C LEU A 115 6.64 30.69 -24.93
N ARG A 116 7.50 29.72 -25.27
CA ARG A 116 8.54 29.90 -26.32
C ARG A 116 7.95 30.10 -27.71
N SER A 117 6.82 29.47 -28.01
CA SER A 117 6.11 29.65 -29.28
C SER A 117 5.22 30.91 -29.32
N GLY A 118 5.20 31.71 -28.25
CA GLY A 118 4.37 32.92 -28.15
C GLY A 118 2.88 32.68 -27.86
N ASP A 119 2.45 31.44 -27.67
CA ASP A 119 1.05 31.08 -27.42
C ASP A 119 0.70 31.23 -25.93
N LYS A 120 0.46 32.49 -25.55
CA LYS A 120 0.15 32.89 -24.17
C LYS A 120 -1.19 32.31 -23.69
N THR A 121 -2.17 32.15 -24.57
CA THR A 121 -3.49 31.60 -24.23
C THR A 121 -3.39 30.13 -23.84
N ARG A 122 -2.66 29.34 -24.65
CA ARG A 122 -2.40 27.94 -24.32
C ARG A 122 -1.57 27.79 -23.06
N ALA A 123 -0.53 28.60 -22.88
CA ALA A 123 0.27 28.62 -21.66
C ALA A 123 -0.60 28.89 -20.41
N ALA A 124 -1.49 29.88 -20.46
CA ALA A 124 -2.40 30.19 -19.35
C ALA A 124 -3.35 29.01 -19.03
N ASN A 125 -3.87 28.33 -20.05
CA ASN A 125 -4.71 27.14 -19.87
C ASN A 125 -3.94 25.98 -19.22
N LEU A 126 -2.68 25.75 -19.62
CA LEU A 126 -1.82 24.73 -19.03
C LEU A 126 -1.50 25.03 -17.56
N LEU A 127 -1.25 26.30 -17.21
CA LEU A 127 -1.06 26.72 -15.81
C LEU A 127 -2.31 26.47 -14.95
N ARG A 128 -3.51 26.72 -15.48
CA ARG A 128 -4.78 26.40 -14.77
C ARG A 128 -4.96 24.90 -14.56
N GLN A 129 -4.58 24.08 -15.53
CA GLN A 129 -4.60 22.62 -15.38
C GLN A 129 -3.58 22.15 -14.34
N LYS A 130 -2.37 22.73 -14.35
CA LYS A 130 -1.32 22.44 -13.37
C LYS A 130 -1.78 22.76 -11.95
N LYS A 131 -2.36 23.95 -11.74
CA LYS A 131 -2.89 24.37 -10.44
C LYS A 131 -3.99 23.45 -9.93
N ARG A 132 -4.88 22.97 -10.80
CA ARG A 132 -5.89 21.98 -10.44
C ARG A 132 -5.27 20.65 -10.02
N ALA A 133 -4.33 20.12 -10.81
CA ALA A 133 -3.64 18.88 -10.45
C ALA A 133 -2.85 18.99 -9.13
N GLN A 134 -2.25 20.15 -8.84
CA GLN A 134 -1.58 20.41 -7.55
C GLN A 134 -2.56 20.40 -6.38
N LYS A 135 -3.75 20.98 -6.56
CA LYS A 135 -4.81 20.91 -5.55
C LYS A 135 -5.25 19.46 -5.34
N ASP A 136 -5.45 18.71 -6.42
CA ASP A 136 -5.85 17.31 -6.34
C ASP A 136 -4.80 16.47 -5.56
N ILE A 137 -3.50 16.72 -5.77
CA ILE A 137 -2.44 16.10 -4.95
C ILE A 137 -2.61 16.46 -3.46
N SER A 138 -2.76 17.75 -3.14
CA SER A 138 -2.93 18.18 -1.74
C SER A 138 -4.15 17.53 -1.07
N ASP A 139 -5.26 17.39 -1.80
CA ASP A 139 -6.46 16.73 -1.29
C ASP A 139 -6.23 15.22 -1.07
N LYS A 140 -5.43 14.58 -1.94
CA LYS A 140 -5.02 13.17 -1.84
C LYS A 140 -4.01 12.93 -0.73
N ASP A 141 -3.05 13.81 -0.52
CA ASP A 141 -2.15 13.78 0.63
C ASP A 141 -2.96 13.85 1.93
N GLY A 142 -3.97 14.73 1.98
CA GLY A 142 -4.89 14.77 3.12
C GLY A 142 -5.66 13.45 3.32
N GLN A 143 -6.06 12.76 2.25
CA GLN A 143 -6.66 11.42 2.34
C GLN A 143 -5.66 10.39 2.88
N TYR A 144 -4.43 10.39 2.38
CA TYR A 144 -3.37 9.50 2.83
C TYR A 144 -3.07 9.67 4.32
N GLN A 145 -2.93 10.92 4.79
CA GLN A 145 -2.67 11.21 6.20
C GLN A 145 -3.80 10.71 7.12
N ARG A 146 -5.07 10.84 6.70
CA ARG A 146 -6.20 10.27 7.46
C ARG A 146 -6.14 8.75 7.55
N LEU A 147 -5.80 8.07 6.46
CA LEU A 147 -5.63 6.62 6.45
C LEU A 147 -4.47 6.19 7.38
N LEU A 148 -3.37 6.92 7.36
CA LEU A 148 -2.23 6.69 8.24
C LEU A 148 -2.61 6.84 9.72
N THR A 149 -3.39 7.87 10.06
CA THR A 149 -3.91 8.05 11.43
C THR A 149 -4.80 6.89 11.85
N MET A 150 -5.69 6.40 10.98
CA MET A 150 -6.53 5.23 11.27
C MET A 150 -5.67 3.98 11.54
N LEU A 151 -4.63 3.76 10.74
CA LEU A 151 -3.70 2.64 10.91
C LEU A 151 -2.97 2.71 12.27
N GLN A 152 -2.48 3.89 12.64
CA GLN A 152 -1.82 4.14 13.93
C GLN A 152 -2.75 3.92 15.13
N GLN A 153 -4.04 4.26 14.99
CA GLN A 153 -5.05 4.00 16.03
C GLN A 153 -5.26 2.49 16.21
N LEU A 154 -5.34 1.72 15.12
CA LEU A 154 -5.46 0.26 15.19
C LEU A 154 -4.21 -0.40 15.80
N GLY A 155 -3.00 0.11 15.49
CA GLY A 155 -1.75 -0.35 16.09
C GLY A 155 -1.65 -0.02 17.59
N SER A 156 -1.98 1.22 17.97
CA SER A 156 -1.98 1.66 19.38
C SER A 156 -2.95 0.86 20.25
N THR A 157 -4.08 0.42 19.69
CA THR A 157 -5.06 -0.40 20.41
C THR A 157 -4.52 -1.80 20.73
N LYS A 158 -3.62 -2.35 19.89
CA LYS A 158 -2.95 -3.62 20.15
C LYS A 158 -1.89 -3.53 21.26
N ALA A 159 -1.30 -2.36 21.50
CA ALA A 159 -0.25 -2.18 22.51
C ALA A 159 -0.77 -2.04 23.96
N VAL A 160 -2.08 -1.93 24.17
CA VAL A 160 -2.71 -1.71 25.48
C VAL A 160 -3.36 -3.01 26.03
N THR A 161 -3.19 -4.14 25.36
CA THR A 161 -3.71 -5.46 25.80
C THR A 161 -2.56 -6.44 25.93
#